data_AF-A0A225VUC2-F1
#
_entry.id   AF-A0A225VUC2-F1
#
_cell.length_a   1.000
_cell.length_b   1.000
_cell.length_c   1.000
_cell.angle_alpha   90.00
_cell.angle_beta   90.00
_cell.angle_gamma   90.00
#
_symmetry.space_group_name_H-M   'P 1'
#
loop_
_entity.id
_entity.type
_entity.pdbx_description
1 polymer ?
#
loop_
_entity_poly.entity_id
_entity_poly.type
_entity_poly.pdbx_seq_one_letter_code
_entity_poly.pdbx_strand_id
1 'polypeptide(L)'
;MDATSPPLHRYPQRRATALHLYQPPRRRTRGVSAECQVAPLGPASYEWLRIEGSFGFLGPLCQLAKLVVGAICNPPSPIDYALDRRLDSASTLSEDLAAAVAPHHLPAHESEELVDLRNEVSSFQVRCEDVERSLAAEIHLCTKGESNSMRLLLHE
;
A
#
# COMPACT_ATOMS: atom_id res chain seq x y z
N MET A 1 -39.83 -70.78 4.24
CA MET A 1 -40.47 -69.49 3.91
C MET A 1 -39.52 -68.76 2.99
N ASP A 2 -39.90 -68.71 1.71
CA ASP A 2 -39.28 -67.89 0.68
C ASP A 2 -39.32 -66.40 1.04
N ALA A 3 -38.27 -65.68 0.64
CA ALA A 3 -38.39 -64.40 -0.08
C ALA A 3 -36.98 -63.87 -0.48
N THR A 4 -36.57 -64.24 -1.69
CA THR A 4 -36.20 -63.28 -2.75
C THR A 4 -35.28 -62.11 -2.39
N SER A 5 -33.97 -62.28 -2.60
CA SER A 5 -33.07 -61.15 -2.88
C SER A 5 -33.24 -60.69 -4.34
N PRO A 6 -33.52 -59.42 -4.63
CA PRO A 6 -33.45 -58.90 -6.00
C PRO A 6 -32.01 -58.48 -6.36
N PRO A 7 -31.57 -58.67 -7.63
CA PRO A 7 -30.19 -58.43 -8.04
C PRO A 7 -29.95 -57.03 -8.63
N LEU A 8 -28.67 -56.64 -8.56
CA LEU A 8 -27.94 -55.71 -9.43
C LEU A 8 -28.57 -54.35 -9.77
N HIS A 9 -28.09 -53.30 -9.11
CA HIS A 9 -27.93 -52.01 -9.78
C HIS A 9 -26.45 -51.66 -9.89
N ARG A 10 -25.85 -52.09 -11.02
CA ARG A 10 -24.63 -51.52 -11.57
C ARG A 10 -24.82 -50.01 -11.64
N TYR A 11 -24.07 -49.24 -10.85
CA TYR A 11 -23.94 -47.82 -11.15
C TYR A 11 -23.15 -47.68 -12.45
N PRO A 12 -23.72 -47.03 -13.48
CA PRO A 12 -22.95 -46.71 -14.68
C PRO A 12 -21.89 -45.66 -14.34
N GLN A 13 -20.68 -45.97 -14.78
CA GLN A 13 -19.54 -45.08 -14.99
C GLN A 13 -19.99 -43.64 -15.32
N ARG A 14 -19.99 -42.74 -14.33
CA ARG A 14 -19.96 -41.31 -14.62
C ARG A 14 -18.51 -40.93 -14.87
N ARG A 15 -18.13 -40.99 -16.15
CA ARG A 15 -17.02 -40.20 -16.71
C ARG A 15 -17.25 -38.74 -16.31
N ALA A 16 -16.53 -38.27 -15.30
CA ALA A 16 -16.25 -36.85 -15.09
C ALA A 16 -14.78 -36.67 -15.50
N THR A 17 -14.55 -36.44 -16.80
CA THR A 17 -14.07 -35.17 -17.34
C THR A 17 -12.79 -34.70 -16.67
N ALA A 18 -11.71 -34.78 -17.44
CA ALA A 18 -10.40 -34.23 -17.16
C ALA A 18 -10.50 -32.88 -16.44
N LEU A 19 -10.04 -32.85 -15.19
CA LEU A 19 -9.61 -31.59 -14.58
C LEU A 19 -8.37 -31.16 -15.36
N HIS A 20 -8.61 -30.35 -16.38
CA HIS A 20 -7.55 -29.61 -17.04
C HIS A 20 -6.93 -28.72 -15.97
N LEU A 21 -5.73 -29.10 -15.53
CA LEU A 21 -4.85 -28.29 -14.70
C LEU A 21 -4.75 -26.91 -15.34
N TYR A 22 -5.41 -25.91 -14.75
CA TYR A 22 -5.14 -24.53 -15.09
C TYR A 22 -3.77 -24.18 -14.50
N GLN A 23 -2.72 -24.38 -15.29
CA GLN A 23 -1.40 -23.86 -15.00
C GLN A 23 -1.38 -22.38 -15.41
N PRO A 24 -1.23 -21.42 -14.48
CA PRO A 24 -1.05 -20.03 -14.86
C PRO A 24 0.28 -19.86 -15.62
N PRO A 25 0.35 -19.00 -16.64
CA PRO A 25 1.55 -18.83 -17.44
C PRO A 25 2.69 -18.30 -16.55
N ARG A 26 3.77 -19.09 -16.46
CA ARG A 26 5.05 -18.67 -15.90
C ARG A 26 5.53 -17.43 -16.65
N ARG A 27 5.51 -16.26 -16.00
CA ARG A 27 6.12 -15.05 -16.52
C ARG A 27 7.64 -15.24 -16.59
N ARG A 28 8.15 -15.55 -17.78
CA ARG A 28 9.56 -15.32 -18.13
C ARG A 28 9.75 -13.81 -18.30
N THR A 29 10.41 -13.16 -17.34
CA THR A 29 10.94 -11.82 -17.53
C THR A 29 12.17 -11.91 -18.44
N ARG A 30 11.95 -11.82 -19.76
CA ARG A 30 13.04 -11.52 -20.68
C ARG A 30 13.35 -10.04 -20.51
N GLY A 31 14.41 -9.74 -19.77
CA GLY A 31 14.91 -8.37 -19.61
C GLY A 31 15.23 -7.78 -20.97
N VAL A 32 14.54 -6.70 -21.32
CA VAL A 32 14.95 -5.80 -22.40
C VAL A 32 15.45 -4.55 -21.69
N SER A 33 16.76 -4.42 -21.64
CA SER A 33 17.44 -3.19 -21.24
C SER A 33 17.24 -2.18 -22.36
N ALA A 34 16.33 -1.23 -22.16
CA ALA A 34 16.27 -0.02 -22.97
C ALA A 34 17.04 1.06 -22.19
N GLU A 35 18.30 1.27 -22.55
CA GLU A 35 19.03 2.47 -22.18
C GLU A 35 18.30 3.67 -22.80
N CYS A 36 17.56 4.42 -22.00
CA CYS A 36 17.04 5.72 -22.39
C CYS A 36 18.20 6.73 -22.37
N GLN A 37 18.86 6.89 -23.51
CA GLN A 37 19.74 8.03 -23.74
C GLN A 37 18.86 9.28 -23.91
N VAL A 38 18.93 10.21 -22.95
CA VAL A 38 18.30 11.53 -23.06
C VAL A 38 19.28 12.44 -23.79
N ALA A 39 18.98 12.77 -25.05
CA ALA A 39 19.63 13.87 -25.76
C ALA A 39 19.03 15.21 -25.28
N PRO A 40 19.82 16.28 -25.08
CA PRO A 40 19.28 17.58 -24.68
C PRO A 40 18.68 18.28 -25.89
N LEU A 41 17.35 18.45 -25.93
CA LEU A 41 16.71 19.44 -26.81
C LEU A 41 16.54 20.76 -26.05
N GLY A 42 17.08 21.83 -26.65
CA GLY A 42 17.08 23.18 -26.10
C GLY A 42 15.71 23.85 -26.03
N PRO A 43 15.65 25.08 -25.50
CA PRO A 43 14.41 25.74 -25.15
C PRO A 43 13.82 26.42 -26.38
N ALA A 44 12.86 25.75 -27.04
CA ALA A 44 11.96 26.41 -27.96
C ALA A 44 10.57 25.79 -27.84
N SER A 45 9.58 26.67 -27.66
CA SER A 45 8.15 26.40 -27.79
C SER A 45 7.43 25.82 -26.56
N TYR A 46 7.27 26.66 -25.54
CA TYR A 46 6.07 26.61 -24.68
C TYR A 46 4.94 27.45 -25.32
N GLU A 47 4.65 27.20 -26.60
CA GLU A 47 3.52 27.80 -27.31
C GLU A 47 2.36 26.79 -27.44
N TRP A 48 1.90 26.26 -26.31
CA TRP A 48 0.74 25.34 -26.29
C TRP A 48 -0.37 25.72 -25.31
N LEU A 49 -0.32 26.90 -24.69
CA LEU A 49 -1.35 27.32 -23.73
C LEU A 49 -2.13 28.58 -24.14
N ARG A 50 -2.56 28.62 -25.40
CA ARG A 50 -3.72 29.44 -25.81
C ARG A 50 -4.67 28.60 -26.65
N ILE A 51 -5.36 27.68 -26.00
CA ILE A 51 -6.65 27.18 -26.49
C ILE A 51 -7.71 27.75 -25.55
N GLU A 52 -8.07 29.02 -25.79
CA GLU A 52 -9.37 29.55 -25.39
C GLU A 52 -10.43 28.84 -26.24
N GLY A 53 -10.85 27.67 -25.78
CA GLY A 53 -11.90 26.88 -26.40
C GLY A 53 -12.75 26.29 -25.29
N SER A 54 -14.05 26.51 -25.37
CA SER A 54 -15.09 25.98 -24.48
C SER A 54 -14.82 24.53 -24.05
N PHE A 55 -14.25 24.37 -22.85
CA PHE A 55 -14.06 23.07 -22.23
C PHE A 55 -15.01 22.94 -21.03
N GLY A 56 -16.30 23.17 -21.26
CA GLY A 56 -17.35 22.88 -20.27
C GLY A 56 -17.36 21.41 -19.80
N PHE A 57 -16.65 20.53 -20.52
CA PHE A 57 -16.48 19.11 -20.20
C PHE A 57 -15.17 18.77 -19.46
N LEU A 58 -14.17 19.67 -19.42
CA LEU A 58 -12.95 19.40 -18.65
C LEU A 58 -13.20 19.46 -17.14
N GLY A 59 -14.12 20.30 -16.67
CA GLY A 59 -14.51 20.34 -15.26
C GLY A 59 -14.96 18.96 -14.74
N PRO A 60 -15.99 18.35 -15.36
CA PRO A 60 -16.45 17.01 -15.01
C PRO A 60 -15.38 15.92 -15.13
N LEU A 61 -14.54 15.96 -16.17
CA LEU A 61 -13.46 14.98 -16.36
C LEU A 61 -12.35 15.13 -15.31
N CYS A 62 -11.97 16.36 -14.95
CA CYS A 62 -11.04 16.61 -13.86
C CYS A 62 -11.61 16.16 -12.50
N GLN A 63 -12.92 16.32 -12.30
CA GLN A 63 -13.59 15.88 -11.08
C GLN A 63 -13.66 14.34 -11.00
N LEU A 64 -13.92 13.68 -12.13
CA LEU A 64 -13.86 12.23 -12.25
C LEU A 64 -12.43 11.72 -12.02
N ALA A 65 -11.41 12.37 -12.60
CA ALA A 65 -10.02 12.00 -12.38
C ALA A 65 -9.61 12.12 -10.91
N LYS A 66 -10.01 13.20 -10.23
CA LYS A 66 -9.80 13.37 -8.78
C LYS A 66 -10.51 12.29 -7.97
N LEU A 67 -11.73 11.91 -8.36
CA LEU A 67 -12.47 10.84 -7.70
C LEU A 67 -11.79 9.48 -7.87
N VAL A 68 -11.36 9.15 -9.09
CA VAL A 68 -10.67 7.89 -9.40
C VAL A 68 -9.32 7.81 -8.68
N VAL A 69 -8.53 8.87 -8.70
CA VAL A 69 -7.27 8.95 -7.93
C VAL A 69 -7.55 8.88 -6.43
N GLY A 70 -8.57 9.56 -5.95
CA GLY A 70 -9.03 9.48 -4.56
C GLY A 70 -9.40 8.07 -4.14
N ALA A 71 -10.14 7.33 -4.98
CA ALA A 71 -10.56 5.95 -4.71
C ALA A 71 -9.43 4.92 -4.85
N ILE A 72 -8.40 5.19 -5.66
CA ILE A 72 -7.23 4.31 -5.78
C ILE A 72 -6.26 4.55 -4.61
N CYS A 73 -6.02 5.81 -4.25
CA CYS A 73 -5.09 6.18 -3.18
C CYS A 73 -5.70 6.05 -1.78
N ASN A 74 -7.03 6.19 -1.68
CA ASN A 74 -7.81 5.97 -0.47
C ASN A 74 -9.01 5.10 -0.87
N PRO A 75 -8.79 3.79 -1.10
CA PRO A 75 -9.93 2.89 -1.26
C PRO A 75 -10.87 3.11 -0.08
N PRO A 76 -12.20 3.16 -0.31
CA PRO A 76 -13.13 3.17 0.82
C PRO A 76 -12.70 2.03 1.73
N SER A 77 -12.47 2.33 3.01
CA SER A 77 -12.18 1.34 4.03
C SER A 77 -13.06 0.14 3.72
N PRO A 78 -12.52 -1.07 3.50
CA PRO A 78 -13.38 -2.24 3.42
C PRO A 78 -14.26 -2.14 4.65
N ILE A 79 -15.54 -1.85 4.44
CA ILE A 79 -16.56 -1.88 5.48
C ILE A 79 -16.27 -3.18 6.20
N ASP A 80 -16.00 -3.14 7.51
CA ASP A 80 -15.38 -4.25 8.22
C ASP A 80 -16.20 -5.51 7.94
N TYR A 81 -15.78 -6.27 6.91
CA TYR A 81 -16.56 -7.36 6.36
C TYR A 81 -16.68 -8.46 7.43
N ALA A 82 -15.76 -8.47 8.39
CA ALA A 82 -15.84 -9.33 9.55
C ALA A 82 -16.90 -8.84 10.53
N LEU A 83 -17.02 -7.54 10.79
CA LEU A 83 -18.11 -6.97 11.58
C LEU A 83 -19.47 -7.15 10.90
N ASP A 84 -19.60 -6.85 9.62
CA ASP A 84 -20.84 -7.04 8.85
C ASP A 84 -21.27 -8.52 8.86
N ARG A 85 -20.35 -9.45 8.61
CA ARG A 85 -20.65 -10.89 8.67
C ARG A 85 -21.01 -11.36 10.08
N ARG A 86 -20.46 -10.73 11.12
CA ARG A 86 -20.78 -11.05 12.52
C ARG A 86 -22.15 -10.52 12.91
N LEU A 87 -22.51 -9.31 12.47
CA LEU A 87 -23.85 -8.75 12.61
C LEU A 87 -24.88 -9.56 11.83
N ASP A 88 -24.59 -9.99 10.60
CA ASP A 88 -25.46 -10.87 9.81
C ASP A 88 -25.69 -12.25 10.48
N SER A 89 -24.72 -12.71 11.27
CA SER A 89 -24.80 -13.99 11.99
C SER A 89 -25.42 -13.89 13.39
N ALA A 90 -25.57 -12.67 13.92
CA ALA A 90 -26.13 -12.44 15.23
C ALA A 90 -27.66 -12.51 15.14
N SER A 91 -28.27 -13.31 16.02
CA SER A 91 -29.72 -13.47 16.08
C SER A 91 -30.34 -12.67 17.23
N THR A 92 -29.50 -12.11 18.10
CA THR A 92 -29.94 -11.40 19.31
C THR A 92 -29.15 -10.11 19.51
N LEU A 93 -29.80 -9.12 20.13
CA LEU A 93 -29.17 -7.83 20.47
C LEU A 93 -27.87 -8.00 21.29
N SER A 94 -27.79 -9.04 22.12
CA SER A 94 -26.59 -9.33 22.92
C SER A 94 -25.42 -9.80 22.04
N GLU A 95 -25.71 -10.55 20.98
CA GLU A 95 -24.71 -11.00 20.01
C GLU A 95 -24.29 -9.85 19.08
N ASP A 96 -25.21 -8.95 18.72
CA ASP A 96 -24.90 -7.71 17.98
C ASP A 96 -23.95 -6.82 18.75
N LEU A 97 -24.22 -6.61 20.05
CA LEU A 97 -23.35 -5.83 20.92
C LEU A 97 -21.99 -6.51 21.11
N ALA A 98 -21.95 -7.83 21.25
CA ALA A 98 -20.69 -8.58 21.30
C ALA A 98 -19.94 -8.54 19.95
N ALA A 99 -20.68 -8.50 18.84
CA ALA A 99 -20.13 -8.33 17.50
C ALA A 99 -19.46 -6.97 17.34
N ALA A 100 -20.16 -5.90 17.72
CA ALA A 100 -19.71 -4.52 17.62
C ALA A 100 -18.56 -4.18 18.58
N VAL A 101 -18.50 -4.80 19.76
CA VAL A 101 -17.49 -4.49 20.79
C VAL A 101 -16.21 -5.33 20.62
N ALA A 102 -16.23 -6.42 19.83
CA ALA A 102 -15.02 -7.21 19.71
C ALA A 102 -13.93 -6.44 18.95
N PRO A 103 -12.66 -6.56 19.39
CA PRO A 103 -11.56 -5.85 18.77
C PRO A 103 -11.49 -6.12 17.27
N HIS A 104 -11.30 -5.06 16.49
CA HIS A 104 -10.95 -5.18 15.08
C HIS A 104 -9.59 -5.90 14.98
N HIS A 105 -9.63 -7.18 14.60
CA HIS A 105 -8.42 -7.94 14.35
C HIS A 105 -7.94 -7.61 12.95
N LEU A 106 -6.90 -6.77 12.87
CA LEU A 106 -6.17 -6.57 11.62
C LEU A 106 -5.72 -7.94 11.09
N PRO A 107 -5.90 -8.23 9.79
CA PRO A 107 -5.34 -9.40 9.15
C PRO A 107 -3.86 -9.58 9.52
N ALA A 108 -3.40 -10.83 9.62
CA ALA A 108 -2.03 -11.15 10.04
C ALA A 108 -0.95 -10.39 9.23
N HIS A 109 -1.17 -10.20 7.93
CA HIS A 109 -0.26 -9.44 7.07
C HIS A 109 -0.18 -7.96 7.44
N GLU A 110 -1.31 -7.29 7.71
CA GLU A 110 -1.34 -5.88 8.13
C GLU A 110 -0.67 -5.71 9.50
N SER A 111 -0.78 -6.71 10.39
CA SER A 111 -0.07 -6.67 11.67
C SER A 111 1.45 -6.83 11.54
N GLU A 112 1.93 -7.60 10.57
CA GLU A 112 3.36 -7.76 10.28
C GLU A 112 3.94 -6.45 9.72
N GLU A 113 3.24 -5.80 8.80
CA GLU A 113 3.61 -4.48 8.28
C GLU A 113 3.70 -3.41 9.38
N LEU A 114 2.81 -3.44 10.36
CA LEU A 114 2.88 -2.54 11.52
C LEU A 114 4.09 -2.81 12.43
N VAL A 115 4.50 -4.07 12.56
CA VAL A 115 5.71 -4.43 13.31
C VAL A 115 6.95 -3.92 12.56
N ASP A 116 7.01 -4.13 11.25
CA ASP A 116 8.11 -3.64 10.41
C ASP A 116 8.20 -2.11 10.42
N LEU A 117 7.06 -1.42 10.30
CA LEU A 117 7.01 0.04 10.38
C LEU A 117 7.50 0.55 11.74
N ARG A 118 7.12 -0.10 12.84
CA ARG A 118 7.62 0.27 14.18
C ARG A 118 9.14 0.10 14.29
N ASN A 119 9.69 -0.98 13.72
CA ASN A 119 11.13 -1.20 13.68
C ASN A 119 11.83 -0.14 12.85
N GLU A 120 11.25 0.24 11.70
CA GLU A 120 11.79 1.28 10.84
C GLU A 120 11.77 2.65 11.52
N VAL A 121 10.67 3.02 12.18
CA VAL A 121 10.58 4.25 12.99
C VAL A 121 11.63 4.26 14.10
N SER A 122 11.82 3.15 14.82
CA SER A 122 12.84 3.04 15.85
C SER A 122 14.25 3.23 15.27
N SER A 123 14.53 2.65 14.11
CA SER A 123 15.82 2.80 13.42
C SER A 123 16.06 4.24 12.97
N PHE A 124 15.03 4.89 12.40
CA PHE A 124 15.11 6.30 12.04
C PHE A 124 15.34 7.20 13.25
N GLN A 125 14.69 6.92 14.38
CA GLN A 125 14.85 7.71 15.60
C GLN A 125 16.30 7.67 16.10
N VAL A 126 16.92 6.49 16.15
CA VAL A 126 18.35 6.36 16.54
C VAL A 126 19.25 7.17 15.60
N ARG A 127 19.00 7.09 14.28
CA ARG A 127 19.77 7.85 13.29
C ARG A 127 19.59 9.37 13.44
N CYS A 128 18.37 9.83 13.73
CA CYS A 128 18.12 11.23 14.01
C CYS A 128 18.88 11.70 15.25
N GLU A 129 18.83 10.94 16.34
CA GLU A 129 19.57 11.25 17.56
C GLU A 129 21.09 11.28 17.33
N ASP A 130 21.61 10.38 16.48
CA ASP A 130 23.03 10.38 16.09
C ASP A 130 23.42 11.66 15.33
N VAL A 131 22.60 12.05 14.34
CA VAL A 131 22.83 13.27 13.56
C VAL A 131 22.70 14.51 14.45
N GLU A 132 21.70 14.58 15.32
CA GLU A 132 21.53 15.67 16.26
C GLU A 132 22.73 15.81 17.21
N ARG A 133 23.25 14.69 17.72
CA ARG A 133 24.47 14.69 18.55
C ARG A 133 25.69 15.16 17.76
N SER A 134 25.86 14.71 16.52
CA SER A 134 26.94 15.14 15.65
C SER A 134 26.87 16.65 15.37
N LEU A 135 25.68 17.15 15.05
CA LEU A 135 25.45 18.57 14.79
C LEU A 135 25.72 19.41 16.04
N ALA A 136 25.28 18.96 17.22
CA ALA A 136 25.56 19.66 18.48
C ALA A 136 27.06 19.76 18.76
N ALA A 137 27.82 18.69 18.48
CA ALA A 137 29.27 18.71 18.61
C ALA A 137 29.94 19.69 17.63
N GLU A 138 29.47 19.72 16.38
CA GLU A 138 29.99 20.64 15.36
C GLU A 138 29.71 22.11 15.72
N ILE A 139 28.49 22.43 16.18
CA ILE A 139 28.13 23.76 16.67
C ILE A 139 29.03 24.15 17.86
N HIS A 140 29.29 23.22 18.78
CA HIS A 140 30.17 23.48 19.91
C HIS A 140 31.62 23.80 19.48
N LEU A 141 32.14 23.08 18.49
CA LEU A 141 33.46 23.34 17.94
C LEU A 141 33.52 24.67 17.18
N CYS A 142 32.48 24.98 16.40
CA CYS A 142 32.36 26.24 15.67
C CYS A 142 32.38 27.43 16.63
N THR A 143 31.49 27.44 17.63
CA THR A 143 31.41 28.50 18.65
C THR A 143 32.71 28.66 19.44
N LYS A 144 33.38 27.56 19.79
CA LYS A 144 34.69 27.60 20.44
C LYS A 144 35.77 28.19 19.51
N GLY A 145 35.76 27.81 18.23
CA GLY A 145 36.65 28.37 17.21
C GLY A 145 36.46 29.87 17.02
N GLU A 146 35.22 30.32 16.91
CA GLU A 146 34.86 31.74 16.81
C GLU A 146 35.30 32.53 18.05
N SER A 147 35.04 32.01 19.25
CA SER A 147 35.50 32.63 20.50
C SER A 147 37.02 32.77 20.56
N ASN A 148 37.75 31.75 20.14
CA ASN A 148 39.21 31.80 20.07
C ASN A 148 39.69 32.83 19.03
N SER A 149 39.03 32.92 17.88
CA SER A 149 39.35 33.87 16.82
C SER A 149 39.12 35.32 17.28
N MET A 150 37.98 35.61 17.92
CA MET A 150 37.71 36.93 18.51
C MET A 150 38.74 37.29 19.59
N ARG A 151 39.15 36.33 20.41
CA ARG A 151 40.15 36.57 21.47
C ARG A 151 41.53 36.90 20.90
N LEU A 152 41.91 36.31 19.76
CA LEU A 152 43.16 36.64 19.07
C LEU A 152 43.09 38.04 18.47
N LEU A 153 41.97 38.43 17.85
CA LEU A 153 41.76 39.75 17.25
C LEU A 153 41.69 40.90 18.28
N LEU A 154 41.33 40.64 19.54
CA LEU A 154 41.29 41.64 20.61
C LEU A 154 42.64 41.83 21.34
N HIS A 155 43.62 40.96 21.07
CA HIS A 155 44.95 40.97 21.69
C HIS A 155 46.08 41.30 20.70
N GLU A 156 45.75 41.61 19.44
CA GLU A 156 46.60 42.30 18.46
C GLU A 156 46.39 43.82 18.54
#